data_AF-A0A2I0FVR5-F1
#
_entry.id   AF-A0A2I0FVR5-F1
#
_cell.length_a   1.000
_cell.length_b   1.000
_cell.length_c   1.000
_cell.angle_alpha   90.00
_cell.angle_beta   90.00
_cell.angle_gamma   90.00
#
_symmetry.space_group_name_H-M   'P 1'
#
loop_
_entity.id
_entity.type
_entity.pdbx_description
1 polymer ?
#
loop_
_entity_poly.entity_id
_entity_poly.type
_entity_poly.pdbx_seq_one_letter_code
_entity_poly.pdbx_strand_id
1 'polypeptide(L)'
;MKALLFIFGLMMAGTLQAATTSGAIAVKLVIVAQCHVDGTTATTTHLPTAACSGTRGAQPKITPSSVTDAQTKTTAQLVTIEW
;
A
#
# COMPACT_ATOMS: atom_id res chain seq x y z
N MET A 1 32.55 40.85 38.15
CA MET A 1 33.01 39.61 37.48
C MET A 1 31.88 38.59 37.22
N LYS A 2 30.88 38.44 38.10
CA LYS A 2 29.76 37.48 37.93
C LYS A 2 28.81 37.76 36.76
N ALA A 3 28.58 39.03 36.40
CA ALA A 3 27.70 39.41 35.29
C ALA A 3 28.26 39.01 33.92
N LEU A 4 29.58 39.01 33.76
CA LEU A 4 30.23 38.62 32.51
C LEU A 4 30.09 37.11 32.24
N LEU A 5 30.15 36.29 33.30
CA LEU A 5 29.91 34.84 33.21
C LEU A 5 28.47 34.53 32.79
N PHE A 6 27.50 35.30 33.27
CA PHE A 6 26.10 35.18 32.86
C PHE A 6 25.89 35.51 31.38
N ILE A 7 26.52 36.59 30.89
CA ILE A 7 26.42 36.99 29.48
C ILE A 7 27.05 35.93 28.57
N PHE A 8 28.24 35.43 28.93
CA PHE A 8 28.91 34.39 28.15
C PHE A 8 28.13 33.07 28.15
N GLY A 9 27.52 32.69 29.28
CA GLY A 9 26.66 31.52 29.36
C GLY A 9 25.38 31.66 28.52
N LEU A 10 24.79 32.85 28.48
CA LEU A 10 23.57 33.12 27.70
C LEU A 10 23.83 33.12 26.18
N MET A 11 25.01 33.59 25.73
CA MET A 11 25.40 33.53 24.31
C MET A 11 25.59 32.10 23.81
N MET A 12 26.02 31.17 24.67
CA MET A 12 26.23 29.77 24.29
C MET A 12 24.93 28.96 24.19
N ALA A 13 23.82 29.43 24.78
CA ALA A 13 22.50 28.80 24.66
C ALA A 13 21.78 29.21 23.36
N GLY A 14 22.24 30.25 22.66
CA GLY A 14 21.60 30.80 21.46
C GLY A 14 21.82 30.00 20.17
N THR A 15 22.70 28.99 20.18
CA THR A 15 23.03 28.18 19.00
C THR A 15 22.42 26.77 19.02
N LEU A 16 21.55 26.47 19.98
CA LEU A 16 20.66 25.31 19.90
C LEU A 16 19.58 25.61 18.84
N GLN A 17 19.98 25.63 17.57
CA GLN A 17 19.05 25.49 16.46
C GLN A 17 18.33 24.17 16.70
N ALA A 18 17.10 24.27 17.21
CA ALA A 18 16.17 23.17 17.25
C ALA A 18 16.22 22.51 15.88
N ALA A 19 16.52 21.21 15.83
CA ALA A 19 16.39 20.43 14.62
C ALA A 19 14.92 20.49 14.21
N THR A 20 14.55 21.50 13.42
CA THR A 20 13.19 21.63 12.93
C THR A 20 13.01 20.49 11.96
N THR A 21 12.02 19.62 12.18
CA THR A 21 11.52 18.69 11.17
C THR A 21 10.72 19.46 10.12
N SER A 22 11.28 20.56 9.59
CA SER A 22 10.66 21.34 8.53
C SER A 22 10.90 20.60 7.22
N GLY A 23 9.83 19.99 6.72
CA GLY A 23 9.78 19.29 5.46
C GLY A 23 8.33 19.09 5.07
N ALA A 24 8.00 19.32 3.80
CA ALA A 24 6.68 19.04 3.27
C ALA A 24 6.66 17.58 2.79
N ILE A 25 5.79 16.76 3.38
CA ILE A 25 5.50 15.42 2.85
C ILE A 25 4.41 15.58 1.80
N ALA A 26 4.78 15.51 0.52
CA ALA A 26 3.80 15.48 -0.57
C ALA A 26 3.18 14.08 -0.65
N VAL A 27 1.97 13.92 -0.13
CA VAL A 27 1.20 12.67 -0.24
C VAL A 27 0.20 12.82 -1.39
N LYS A 28 0.20 11.87 -2.33
CA LYS A 28 -0.80 11.79 -3.40
C LYS A 28 -1.69 10.57 -3.17
N LEU A 29 -2.95 10.81 -2.80
CA LEU A 29 -3.95 9.74 -2.78
C LEU A 29 -4.36 9.43 -4.22
N VAL A 30 -4.09 8.20 -4.67
CA VAL A 30 -4.57 7.70 -5.95
C VAL A 30 -5.72 6.74 -5.66
N ILE A 31 -6.94 7.21 -5.88
CA ILE A 31 -8.13 6.35 -5.85
C ILE A 31 -8.22 5.71 -7.23
N VAL A 32 -7.91 4.41 -7.30
CA VAL A 32 -8.12 3.66 -8.54
C VAL A 32 -9.62 3.48 -8.74
N ALA A 33 -10.12 3.88 -9.90
CA ALA A 33 -11.51 3.71 -10.25
C ALA A 33 -11.82 2.24 -10.57
N GLN A 34 -13.05 1.85 -10.21
CA GLN A 34 -13.73 0.56 -10.35
C GLN A 34 -13.02 -0.48 -11.25
N CYS A 35 -12.70 -1.64 -10.67
CA CYS A 35 -12.27 -2.81 -11.41
C CYS A 35 -13.47 -3.62 -11.87
N HIS A 36 -13.52 -3.95 -13.15
CA HIS A 36 -14.48 -4.91 -13.68
C HIS A 36 -13.85 -6.30 -13.68
N VAL A 37 -14.49 -7.26 -13.01
CA VAL A 37 -14.09 -8.66 -13.03
C VAL A 37 -15.08 -9.42 -13.90
N ASP A 38 -14.59 -9.99 -15.00
CA ASP A 38 -15.36 -10.86 -15.87
C ASP A 38 -15.02 -12.32 -15.57
N GLY A 39 -15.96 -12.99 -14.89
CA GLY A 39 -15.94 -14.42 -14.62
C GLY A 39 -16.77 -15.26 -15.57
N THR A 40 -17.43 -14.67 -16.58
CA THR A 40 -18.34 -15.40 -17.48
C THR A 40 -17.60 -16.41 -18.37
N THR A 41 -16.33 -16.14 -18.65
CA THR A 41 -15.44 -17.03 -19.39
C THR A 41 -14.53 -17.87 -18.49
N ALA A 42 -14.69 -17.77 -17.16
CA ALA A 42 -13.86 -18.51 -16.23
C ALA A 42 -14.22 -20.00 -16.27
N THR A 43 -13.21 -20.82 -16.53
CA THR A 43 -13.31 -22.28 -16.58
C THR A 43 -12.09 -22.88 -15.88
N THR A 44 -12.05 -24.20 -15.73
CA THR A 44 -10.90 -24.91 -15.14
C THR A 44 -9.57 -24.57 -15.82
N THR A 45 -9.58 -24.23 -17.10
CA THR A 45 -8.40 -23.87 -17.90
C THR A 45 -8.29 -22.38 -18.22
N HIS A 46 -9.29 -21.56 -17.90
CA HIS A 46 -9.30 -20.13 -18.19
C HIS A 46 -9.62 -19.31 -16.95
N LEU A 47 -8.66 -18.48 -16.52
CA LEU A 47 -8.83 -17.59 -15.37
C LEU A 47 -9.79 -16.45 -15.72
N PRO A 48 -10.55 -15.93 -14.73
CA PRO A 48 -11.32 -14.70 -14.93
C PRO A 48 -10.38 -13.56 -15.29
N THR A 49 -10.89 -12.63 -16.08
CA THR A 49 -10.15 -11.41 -16.41
C THR A 49 -10.60 -10.30 -15.48
N ALA A 50 -9.65 -9.49 -15.02
CA ALA A 50 -9.94 -8.27 -14.31
C ALA A 50 -9.40 -7.10 -15.12
N ALA A 51 -10.18 -6.03 -15.26
CA ALA A 51 -9.76 -4.81 -15.91
C ALA A 51 -10.05 -3.63 -14.97
N CYS A 52 -8.99 -3.01 -14.45
CA CYS A 52 -9.11 -1.85 -13.59
C CYS A 52 -8.90 -0.57 -14.40
N SER A 53 -9.81 0.39 -14.24
CA SER A 53 -9.65 1.70 -14.88
C SER A 53 -8.54 2.49 -14.18
N GLY A 54 -7.40 2.68 -14.85
CA GLY A 54 -6.30 3.51 -14.35
C GLY A 54 -4.89 2.94 -14.55
N THR A 55 -3.99 3.22 -13.60
CA THR A 55 -2.56 2.90 -13.63
C THR A 55 -2.28 1.39 -13.58
N ARG A 56 -1.25 0.92 -14.30
CA ARG A 56 -0.81 -0.50 -14.33
C ARG A 56 -0.63 -1.17 -12.96
N GLY A 57 -0.33 -0.40 -11.91
CA GLY A 57 -0.20 -0.91 -10.53
C GLY A 57 -1.52 -1.29 -9.84
N ALA A 58 -2.66 -1.03 -10.47
CA ALA A 58 -3.97 -1.37 -9.93
C ALA A 58 -4.49 -2.75 -10.37
N GLN A 59 -3.76 -3.42 -11.27
CA GLN A 59 -4.15 -4.71 -11.78
C GLN A 59 -4.02 -5.76 -10.66
N PRO A 60 -5.11 -6.45 -10.27
CA PRO A 60 -5.04 -7.42 -9.19
C PRO A 60 -4.26 -8.66 -9.60
N LYS A 61 -3.67 -9.31 -8.61
CA LYS A 61 -3.10 -10.65 -8.76
C LYS A 61 -4.24 -11.65 -8.74
N ILE A 62 -4.31 -12.49 -9.77
CA ILE A 62 -5.30 -13.56 -9.88
C ILE A 62 -4.58 -14.90 -9.70
N THR A 63 -4.96 -15.65 -8.67
CA THR A 63 -4.30 -16.93 -8.32
C THR A 63 -5.33 -18.07 -8.32
N PRO A 64 -5.18 -19.10 -9.18
CA PRO A 64 -6.00 -20.30 -9.10
C PRO A 64 -5.50 -21.23 -7.98
N SER A 65 -6.42 -21.94 -7.36
CA SER A 65 -6.14 -23.08 -6.48
C SER A 65 -7.19 -24.17 -6.67
N SER A 66 -6.82 -25.42 -6.42
CA SER A 66 -7.77 -26.55 -6.45
C SER A 66 -8.07 -26.99 -5.03
N VAL A 67 -9.36 -27.11 -4.71
CA VAL A 67 -9.81 -27.72 -3.46
C VAL A 67 -10.59 -28.98 -3.77
N THR A 68 -10.26 -30.07 -3.10
CA THR A 68 -11.03 -31.31 -3.20
C THR A 68 -11.81 -31.48 -1.92
N ASP A 69 -13.13 -31.55 -2.04
CA ASP A 69 -14.02 -31.88 -0.94
C ASP A 69 -13.77 -33.34 -0.52
N ALA A 70 -13.41 -33.54 0.75
CA ALA A 70 -13.07 -34.84 1.29
C ALA A 70 -14.26 -35.82 1.32
N GLN A 71 -15.48 -35.29 1.43
CA GLN A 71 -16.75 -35.97 1.65
C GLN A 71 -17.43 -36.30 0.31
N THR A 72 -17.50 -35.34 -0.60
CA THR A 72 -18.11 -35.52 -1.92
C THR A 72 -17.11 -35.97 -2.99
N LYS A 73 -15.80 -36.02 -2.66
CA LYS A 73 -14.68 -36.31 -3.59
C LYS A 73 -14.67 -35.40 -4.82
N THR A 74 -15.37 -34.27 -4.75
CA THR A 74 -15.49 -33.34 -5.86
C THR A 74 -14.35 -32.33 -5.78
N THR A 75 -13.62 -32.18 -6.88
CA THR A 75 -12.57 -31.16 -7.00
C THR A 75 -13.18 -29.91 -7.63
N ALA A 76 -13.13 -28.80 -6.88
CA ALA A 76 -13.50 -27.48 -7.34
C ALA A 76 -12.24 -26.63 -7.57
N GLN A 77 -12.31 -25.73 -8.54
CA GLN A 77 -11.29 -24.70 -8.71
C GLN A 77 -11.75 -23.44 -7.99
N LEU A 78 -10.90 -22.92 -7.11
CA LEU A 78 -11.06 -21.64 -6.45
C LEU A 78 -10.15 -20.61 -7.14
N VAL A 79 -10.64 -19.40 -7.30
CA VAL A 79 -9.86 -18.28 -7.83
C VAL A 79 -9.83 -17.16 -6.80
N THR A 80 -8.63 -16.76 -6.40
CA THR A 80 -8.41 -15.64 -5.48
C THR A 80 -7.97 -14.41 -6.26
N ILE A 81 -8.58 -13.26 -5.96
CA ILE A 81 -8.27 -11.96 -6.57
C ILE A 81 -7.81 -11.02 -5.45
N GLU A 82 -6.56 -10.53 -5.52
CA GLU A 82 -5.91 -9.72 -4.47
C GLU A 82 -5.36 -8.40 -5.06
N TRP A 83 -5.43 -7.30 -4.30
CA TRP A 83 -4.94 -5.97 -4.66
C TRP A 83 -3.76 -5.53 -3.78
#